data_AF-A0A929IB38-F1
#
_entry.id   AF-A0A929IB38-F1
#
_cell.length_a   1.000
_cell.length_b   1.000
_cell.length_c   1.000
_cell.angle_alpha   90.00
_cell.angle_beta   90.00
_cell.angle_gamma   90.00
#
_symmetry.space_group_name_H-M   'P 1'
#
loop_
_entity.id
_entity.type
_entity.pdbx_description
1 polymer ?
#
loop_
_entity_poly.entity_id
_entity_poly.type
_entity_poly.pdbx_seq_one_letter_code
_entity_poly.pdbx_strand_id
1 'polypeptide(L)'
;MRKVSLNLKNGALQSALFFFVLLMLLSCSTTTRELFFDIPPPKPEAEVPEAVETTATEASPVTTGGSFGLAAPWTALNPPGADAEPLPIEETLDWEAAQEFLPKDYKKKPDWSAAIKEGVIRPRVGADPMLQLSKIFQYDFIMPAEKPKNEAYFPHSAHTEWLSCKNCHITVYPYQRNPATMKEMKKGASCGTCHGKNNVAFSLKQCKRCHLNR
;
A
#
# COMPACT_ATOMS: atom_id res chain seq x y z
N MET A 1 -51.13 41.44 27.85
CA MET A 1 -50.23 41.41 29.02
C MET A 1 -48.78 41.26 28.54
N ARG A 2 -47.92 42.22 28.94
CA ARG A 2 -46.44 42.32 28.92
C ARG A 2 -45.62 41.63 27.82
N LYS A 3 -45.10 42.44 26.89
CA LYS A 3 -43.85 42.17 26.15
C LYS A 3 -42.68 42.29 27.12
N VAL A 4 -41.99 41.19 27.42
CA VAL A 4 -40.73 41.20 28.17
C VAL A 4 -39.61 41.47 27.16
N SER A 5 -39.04 42.67 27.23
CA SER A 5 -37.88 43.06 26.44
C SER A 5 -36.62 42.66 27.23
N LEU A 6 -35.97 41.57 26.84
CA LEU A 6 -34.69 41.14 27.40
C LEU A 6 -33.58 41.93 26.73
N ASN A 7 -33.24 43.07 27.34
CA ASN A 7 -32.08 43.88 26.99
C ASN A 7 -30.84 43.25 27.66
N LEU A 8 -30.35 42.13 27.11
CA LEU A 8 -29.07 41.56 27.54
C LEU A 8 -27.96 42.42 26.95
N LYS A 9 -27.33 43.25 27.79
CA LYS A 9 -26.14 44.03 27.43
C LYS A 9 -25.09 43.10 26.81
N ASN A 10 -24.75 43.32 25.54
CA ASN A 10 -23.78 42.53 24.76
C ASN A 10 -22.46 42.27 25.51
N GLY A 11 -22.05 43.17 26.40
CA GLY A 11 -20.87 42.98 27.24
C GLY A 11 -20.97 41.82 28.23
N ALA A 12 -22.12 41.58 28.86
CA ALA A 12 -22.25 40.51 29.86
C ALA A 12 -22.22 39.11 29.22
N LEU A 13 -22.83 38.97 28.04
CA LEU A 13 -22.82 37.71 27.29
C LEU A 13 -21.44 37.44 26.68
N GLN A 14 -20.76 38.47 26.15
CA GLN A 14 -19.39 38.33 25.64
C GLN A 14 -18.40 38.01 26.77
N SER A 15 -18.50 38.68 27.92
CA SER A 15 -17.65 38.37 29.09
C SER A 15 -17.90 36.96 29.62
N ALA A 16 -19.16 36.49 29.65
CA ALA A 16 -19.47 35.12 30.04
C ALA A 16 -18.93 34.10 29.03
N LEU A 17 -19.01 34.38 27.72
CA LEU A 17 -18.46 33.52 26.67
C LEU A 17 -16.93 33.46 26.76
N PHE A 18 -16.27 34.60 27.00
CA PHE A 18 -14.82 34.68 27.15
C PHE A 18 -14.35 33.92 28.39
N PHE A 19 -15.06 34.06 29.52
CA PHE A 19 -14.78 33.28 30.72
C PHE A 19 -14.98 31.79 30.52
N PHE A 20 -16.03 31.38 29.79
CA PHE A 20 -16.29 29.96 29.50
C PHE A 20 -15.23 29.35 28.57
N VAL A 21 -14.81 30.09 27.53
CA VAL A 21 -13.73 29.67 26.62
C VAL A 21 -12.38 29.63 27.35
N LEU A 22 -12.08 30.60 28.21
CA LEU A 22 -10.87 30.61 29.02
C LEU A 22 -10.86 29.43 30.02
N LEU A 23 -11.98 29.14 30.68
CA LEU A 23 -12.14 27.96 31.53
C LEU A 23 -11.96 26.63 30.76
N MET A 24 -12.46 26.53 29.52
CA MET A 24 -12.24 25.37 28.65
C MET A 24 -10.75 25.21 28.28
N LEU A 25 -10.05 26.31 28.00
CA LEU A 25 -8.62 26.29 27.68
C LEU A 25 -7.74 25.96 28.90
N LEU A 26 -8.12 26.40 30.11
CA LEU A 26 -7.46 25.99 31.36
C LEU A 26 -7.84 24.57 31.82
N SER A 27 -9.00 24.05 31.40
CA SER A 27 -9.43 22.65 31.64
C SER A 27 -8.74 21.66 30.69
N CYS A 28 -8.03 22.14 29.66
CA CYS A 28 -7.01 21.35 28.95
C CYS A 28 -5.76 21.21 29.82
N SER A 29 -5.94 20.61 30.99
CA SER A 29 -4.89 20.11 31.88
C SER A 29 -3.98 19.17 31.08
N THR A 30 -2.67 19.25 31.37
CA THR A 30 -1.61 18.52 30.67
C THR A 30 -1.84 17.00 30.58
N THR A 31 -2.67 16.44 31.46
CA THR A 31 -3.08 15.04 31.49
C THR A 31 -3.78 14.56 30.20
N THR A 32 -4.46 15.44 29.44
CA THR A 32 -5.11 15.05 28.18
C THR A 32 -4.15 15.02 26.98
N ARG A 33 -2.95 15.63 27.09
CA ARG A 33 -1.91 15.54 26.05
C ARG A 33 -1.09 14.25 26.13
N GLU A 34 -1.04 13.61 27.29
CA GLU A 34 -0.33 12.33 27.51
C GLU A 34 -1.10 11.13 26.90
N LEU A 35 -2.43 11.19 26.85
CA LEU A 35 -3.28 10.11 26.31
C LEU A 35 -3.13 9.86 24.79
N PHE A 36 -2.45 10.74 24.06
CA PHE A 36 -2.22 10.58 22.62
C PHE A 36 -0.78 10.22 22.24
N PHE A 37 0.16 10.15 23.21
CA PHE A 37 1.59 9.92 22.91
C PHE A 37 2.31 8.92 23.85
N ASP A 38 1.61 8.16 24.69
CA ASP A 38 2.21 7.07 25.48
C ASP A 38 2.22 5.70 24.76
N ILE A 39 2.77 5.66 23.55
CA ILE A 39 3.38 4.43 23.04
C ILE A 39 4.84 4.76 22.75
N PRO A 40 5.76 4.60 23.72
CA PRO A 40 7.17 4.72 23.42
C PRO A 40 7.52 3.67 22.34
N PRO A 41 8.33 4.02 21.33
CA PRO A 41 8.85 3.02 20.40
C PRO A 41 9.57 1.93 21.21
N PRO A 42 9.46 0.64 20.81
CA PRO A 42 10.09 -0.43 21.56
C PRO A 42 11.58 -0.12 21.71
N LYS A 43 12.04 -0.02 22.96
CA LYS A 43 13.48 0.06 23.25
C LYS A 43 14.12 -1.19 22.65
N PRO A 44 15.25 -1.07 21.92
CA PRO A 44 16.01 -2.24 21.56
C PRO A 44 16.45 -2.92 22.86
N GLU A 45 15.95 -4.12 23.11
CA GLU A 45 16.51 -5.00 24.13
C GLU A 45 17.93 -5.34 23.70
N ALA A 46 18.88 -4.55 24.21
CA ALA A 46 20.25 -4.96 24.36
C ALA A 46 20.31 -5.78 25.64
N GLU A 47 20.30 -7.10 25.49
CA GLU A 47 21.02 -8.04 26.35
C GLU A 47 21.19 -9.34 25.53
N VAL A 48 22.13 -9.27 24.58
CA VAL A 48 22.82 -10.44 24.06
C VAL A 48 23.68 -10.95 25.22
N PRO A 49 23.53 -12.19 25.70
CA PRO A 49 24.45 -12.71 26.69
C PRO A 49 25.85 -12.80 26.08
N GLU A 50 26.73 -12.12 26.80
CA GLU A 50 28.19 -12.13 26.82
C GLU A 50 28.88 -13.26 26.05
N ALA A 51 29.87 -12.87 25.25
CA ALA A 51 30.76 -13.74 24.53
C ALA A 51 31.41 -14.77 25.46
N VAL A 52 31.17 -16.06 25.18
CA VAL A 52 32.06 -17.13 25.65
C VAL A 52 33.17 -17.25 24.62
N GLU A 53 34.34 -16.73 24.98
CA GLU A 53 35.60 -17.09 24.34
C GLU A 53 35.74 -18.62 24.35
N THR A 54 35.76 -19.23 23.17
CA THR A 54 36.38 -20.53 23.00
C THR A 54 37.50 -20.38 21.98
N THR A 55 38.70 -20.54 22.52
CA THR A 55 39.99 -20.50 21.87
C THR A 55 40.04 -21.42 20.65
N ALA A 56 40.55 -20.89 19.54
CA ALA A 56 40.96 -21.67 18.39
C ALA A 56 42.01 -22.72 18.80
N THR A 57 41.83 -23.96 18.35
CA THR A 57 42.93 -24.92 18.20
C THR A 57 42.73 -25.64 16.87
N GLU A 58 43.81 -25.65 16.10
CA GLU A 58 43.92 -26.12 14.72
C GLU A 58 43.69 -27.63 14.58
N ALA A 59 43.03 -28.05 13.49
CA ALA A 59 43.62 -28.86 12.40
C ALA A 59 42.53 -29.50 11.53
N SER A 60 42.70 -29.36 10.21
CA SER A 60 41.86 -29.87 9.10
C SER A 60 42.01 -31.41 8.91
N PRO A 61 41.58 -32.07 7.79
CA PRO A 61 40.66 -31.70 6.69
C PRO A 61 39.68 -32.83 6.28
N VAL A 62 38.43 -32.55 5.88
CA VAL A 62 37.63 -33.53 5.09
C VAL A 62 36.76 -32.81 4.03
N THR A 63 37.29 -32.86 2.80
CA THR A 63 36.66 -33.06 1.48
C THR A 63 35.52 -32.15 0.99
N THR A 64 35.92 -31.19 0.14
CA THR A 64 35.41 -30.94 -1.23
C THR A 64 33.92 -31.23 -1.52
N GLY A 65 33.13 -30.17 -1.64
CA GLY A 65 31.91 -30.18 -2.46
C GLY A 65 30.82 -29.22 -2.00
N GLY A 66 30.95 -27.93 -2.29
CA GLY A 66 29.84 -26.99 -2.13
C GLY A 66 30.28 -25.56 -1.83
N SER A 67 30.70 -24.84 -2.86
CA SER A 67 30.87 -23.39 -2.80
C SER A 67 29.51 -22.71 -2.55
N PHE A 68 29.21 -22.36 -1.30
CA PHE A 68 28.27 -21.27 -1.04
C PHE A 68 29.00 -19.96 -1.38
N GLY A 69 28.86 -19.55 -2.64
CA GLY A 69 29.35 -18.27 -3.12
C GLY A 69 28.70 -17.13 -2.35
N LEU A 70 29.53 -16.39 -1.61
CA LEU A 70 29.20 -15.07 -1.11
C LEU A 70 29.06 -14.10 -2.29
N ALA A 71 28.14 -13.15 -2.13
CA ALA A 71 27.88 -12.01 -2.99
C ALA A 71 27.30 -12.34 -4.38
N ALA A 72 25.96 -12.38 -4.47
CA ALA A 72 25.35 -11.78 -5.64
C ALA A 72 25.81 -10.31 -5.68
N PRO A 73 26.45 -9.84 -6.76
CA PRO A 73 26.89 -8.45 -6.84
C PRO A 73 25.66 -7.53 -6.76
N TRP A 74 25.83 -6.31 -6.25
CA TRP A 74 24.73 -5.33 -6.10
C TRP A 74 23.98 -5.05 -7.42
N THR A 75 24.60 -5.38 -8.55
CA THR A 75 23.97 -5.44 -9.88
C THR A 75 22.76 -6.38 -9.97
N ALA A 76 22.65 -7.41 -9.13
CA ALA A 76 21.51 -8.32 -9.07
C ALA A 76 20.27 -7.71 -8.38
N LEU A 77 20.42 -6.57 -7.69
CA LEU A 77 19.33 -5.81 -7.10
C LEU A 77 18.97 -4.55 -7.90
N ASN A 78 19.69 -4.23 -8.98
CA ASN A 78 19.27 -3.15 -9.88
C ASN A 78 18.15 -3.67 -10.80
N PRO A 79 16.89 -3.20 -10.65
CA PRO A 79 15.90 -3.44 -11.68
C PRO A 79 16.37 -2.74 -12.97
N PRO A 80 16.07 -3.30 -14.15
CA PRO A 80 16.48 -2.67 -15.41
C PRO A 80 15.77 -1.32 -15.51
N GLY A 81 16.47 -0.21 -15.28
CA GLY A 81 15.75 1.02 -14.89
C GLY A 81 16.49 2.35 -14.97
N ALA A 82 17.78 2.42 -15.27
CA ALA A 82 18.44 3.71 -15.53
C ALA A 82 19.29 3.72 -16.82
N ASP A 83 19.75 2.55 -17.25
CA ASP A 83 20.71 2.33 -18.33
C ASP A 83 20.22 1.32 -19.39
N ALA A 84 19.00 0.81 -19.24
CA ALA A 84 18.42 -0.12 -20.20
C ALA A 84 17.91 0.61 -21.45
N GLU A 85 18.17 0.01 -22.62
CA GLU A 85 17.64 0.48 -23.91
C GLU A 85 16.12 0.73 -23.83
N PRO A 86 15.60 1.82 -24.44
CA PRO A 86 14.18 2.10 -24.48
C PRO A 86 13.40 0.94 -25.10
N LEU A 87 12.24 0.64 -24.52
CA LEU A 87 11.33 -0.34 -25.13
C LEU A 87 10.57 0.30 -26.30
N PRO A 88 10.14 -0.46 -27.34
CA PRO A 88 9.38 0.10 -28.46
C PRO A 88 8.13 0.89 -28.05
N ILE A 89 7.46 0.46 -26.97
CA ILE A 89 6.28 1.16 -26.43
C ILE A 89 6.63 2.53 -25.82
N GLU A 90 7.88 2.77 -25.43
CA GLU A 90 8.35 4.02 -24.83
C GLU A 90 8.64 5.10 -25.88
N GLU A 91 8.66 4.75 -27.17
CA GLU A 91 8.86 5.69 -28.29
C GLU A 91 7.61 6.49 -28.64
N THR A 92 6.43 6.04 -28.18
CA THR A 92 5.14 6.69 -28.47
C THR A 92 4.52 7.32 -27.23
N LEU A 93 3.93 8.50 -27.39
CA LEU A 93 3.06 9.14 -26.39
C LEU A 93 1.57 8.97 -26.73
N ASP A 94 1.26 8.39 -27.88
CA ASP A 94 -0.10 8.12 -28.35
C ASP A 94 -0.62 6.82 -27.73
N TRP A 95 -1.76 6.91 -27.05
CA TRP A 95 -2.31 5.77 -26.30
C TRP A 95 -2.83 4.67 -27.22
N GLU A 96 -3.40 5.04 -28.37
CA GLU A 96 -3.89 4.12 -29.38
C GLU A 96 -2.74 3.30 -29.95
N ALA A 97 -1.63 3.93 -30.32
CA ALA A 97 -0.41 3.26 -30.75
C ALA A 97 0.21 2.41 -29.62
N ALA A 98 0.29 2.94 -28.39
CA ALA A 98 0.83 2.19 -27.25
C ALA A 98 0.05 0.90 -26.99
N GLN A 99 -1.27 0.92 -27.19
CA GLN A 99 -2.11 -0.26 -27.04
C GLN A 99 -1.78 -1.37 -28.04
N GLU A 100 -1.20 -1.08 -29.21
CA GLU A 100 -0.87 -2.12 -30.19
C GLU A 100 0.23 -3.04 -29.69
N PHE A 101 1.16 -2.51 -28.89
CA PHE A 101 2.24 -3.28 -28.27
C PHE A 101 1.76 -4.14 -27.10
N LEU A 102 0.68 -3.75 -26.42
CA LEU A 102 0.24 -4.42 -25.20
C LEU A 102 -0.47 -5.75 -25.49
N PRO A 103 -0.08 -6.85 -24.81
CA PRO A 103 -0.83 -8.10 -24.86
C PRO A 103 -2.27 -7.88 -24.42
N LYS A 104 -3.18 -8.71 -24.95
CA LYS A 104 -4.62 -8.56 -24.74
C LYS A 104 -5.19 -9.69 -23.89
N ASP A 105 -6.12 -9.33 -23.02
CA ASP A 105 -6.94 -10.27 -22.28
C ASP A 105 -7.98 -10.96 -23.18
N TYR A 106 -8.70 -11.93 -22.62
CA TYR A 106 -9.77 -12.65 -23.31
C TYR A 106 -10.94 -11.75 -23.79
N LYS A 107 -11.02 -10.50 -23.33
CA LYS A 107 -11.97 -9.48 -23.79
C LYS A 107 -11.34 -8.48 -24.76
N LYS A 108 -10.15 -8.78 -25.30
CA LYS A 108 -9.39 -7.94 -26.23
C LYS A 108 -9.01 -6.57 -25.64
N LYS A 109 -8.86 -6.47 -24.32
CA LYS A 109 -8.38 -5.26 -23.61
C LYS A 109 -6.94 -5.46 -23.16
N PRO A 110 -6.16 -4.38 -22.92
CA PRO A 110 -4.79 -4.52 -22.43
C PRO A 110 -4.70 -5.40 -21.18
N ASP A 111 -3.76 -6.35 -21.17
CA ASP A 111 -3.44 -7.19 -20.04
C ASP A 111 -2.11 -6.74 -19.42
N TRP A 112 -2.21 -5.91 -18.38
CA TRP A 112 -1.06 -5.31 -17.71
C TRP A 112 -0.13 -6.35 -17.07
N SER A 113 -0.68 -7.41 -16.49
CA SER A 113 0.13 -8.46 -15.85
C SER A 113 0.93 -9.24 -16.89
N ALA A 114 0.32 -9.57 -18.04
CA ALA A 114 1.04 -10.18 -19.15
C ALA A 114 2.13 -9.23 -19.69
N ALA A 115 1.83 -7.95 -19.85
CA ALA A 115 2.78 -6.96 -20.37
C ALA A 115 4.04 -6.83 -19.50
N ILE A 116 3.89 -6.86 -18.17
CA ILE A 116 5.02 -6.84 -17.23
C ILE A 116 5.81 -8.15 -17.33
N LYS A 117 5.10 -9.30 -17.32
CA LYS A 117 5.72 -10.63 -17.38
C LYS A 117 6.51 -10.86 -18.68
N GLU A 118 6.00 -10.35 -19.80
CA GLU A 118 6.63 -10.44 -21.12
C GLU A 118 7.70 -9.36 -21.33
N GLY A 119 7.83 -8.41 -20.41
CA GLY A 119 8.80 -7.31 -20.51
C GLY A 119 8.44 -6.24 -21.55
N VAL A 120 7.21 -6.26 -22.08
CA VAL A 120 6.67 -5.22 -22.98
C VAL A 120 6.62 -3.87 -22.28
N ILE A 121 6.38 -3.88 -20.96
CA ILE A 121 6.48 -2.71 -20.10
C ILE A 121 7.37 -3.02 -18.91
N ARG A 122 8.14 -2.04 -18.46
CA ARG A 122 9.01 -2.14 -17.28
C ARG A 122 8.71 -0.99 -16.33
N PRO A 123 7.94 -1.22 -15.24
CA PRO A 123 7.68 -0.16 -14.27
C PRO A 123 9.00 0.31 -13.67
N ARG A 124 9.26 1.61 -13.82
CA ARG A 124 10.44 2.26 -13.28
C ARG A 124 10.30 2.36 -11.77
N VAL A 125 11.34 1.94 -11.05
CA VAL A 125 11.43 2.20 -9.62
C VAL A 125 11.80 3.67 -9.43
N GLY A 126 11.16 4.32 -8.45
CA GLY A 126 11.58 5.66 -8.06
C GLY A 126 13.00 5.65 -7.48
N ALA A 127 13.55 6.84 -7.21
CA ALA A 127 14.88 6.98 -6.61
C ALA A 127 15.01 6.37 -5.19
N ASP A 128 13.90 6.02 -4.57
CA ASP A 128 13.84 5.42 -3.23
C ASP A 128 14.10 3.89 -3.29
N PRO A 129 15.20 3.39 -2.69
CA PRO A 129 15.53 1.97 -2.67
C PRO A 129 14.45 1.10 -2.02
N MET A 130 13.66 1.66 -1.08
CA MET A 130 12.59 0.93 -0.42
C MET A 130 11.43 0.58 -1.37
N LEU A 131 11.28 1.32 -2.48
CA LEU A 131 10.30 1.00 -3.52
C LEU A 131 10.65 -0.27 -4.31
N GLN A 132 11.91 -0.73 -4.25
CA GLN A 132 12.30 -1.98 -4.91
C GLN A 132 11.80 -3.22 -4.14
N LEU A 133 11.59 -3.09 -2.83
CA LEU A 133 11.14 -4.19 -1.97
C LEU A 133 9.64 -4.52 -2.14
N SER A 134 8.85 -3.65 -2.78
CA SER A 134 7.42 -3.91 -3.02
C SER A 134 7.19 -5.14 -3.91
N LYS A 135 8.15 -5.46 -4.79
CA LYS A 135 8.12 -6.65 -5.66
C LYS A 135 8.17 -7.97 -4.87
N ILE A 136 8.64 -7.95 -3.63
CA ILE A 136 8.76 -9.14 -2.77
C ILE A 136 7.52 -9.30 -1.87
N PHE A 137 6.56 -8.39 -1.92
CA PHE A 137 5.39 -8.43 -1.05
C PHE A 137 4.34 -9.45 -1.54
N GLN A 138 4.39 -10.66 -0.97
CA GLN A 138 3.56 -11.81 -1.35
C GLN A 138 2.38 -12.07 -0.40
N TYR A 139 1.92 -11.06 0.35
CA TYR A 139 0.82 -11.23 1.29
C TYR A 139 -0.54 -11.24 0.59
N ASP A 140 -0.81 -12.32 -0.13
CA ASP A 140 -2.07 -12.49 -0.85
C ASP A 140 -3.14 -13.07 0.09
N PHE A 141 -4.39 -12.66 -0.06
CA PHE A 141 -5.47 -13.14 0.81
C PHE A 141 -6.80 -13.34 0.09
N ILE A 142 -7.62 -14.19 0.70
CA ILE A 142 -9.02 -14.40 0.31
C ILE A 142 -9.89 -13.47 1.15
N MET A 143 -10.70 -12.68 0.47
CA MET A 143 -11.81 -11.94 1.06
C MET A 143 -13.01 -12.88 1.21
N PRO A 144 -13.32 -13.40 2.43
CA PRO A 144 -14.53 -14.17 2.68
C PRO A 144 -15.80 -13.40 2.31
N ALA A 145 -16.78 -14.17 1.88
CA ALA A 145 -18.17 -13.76 1.68
C ALA A 145 -19.07 -14.79 2.36
N GLU A 146 -20.34 -14.46 2.56
CA GLU A 146 -21.33 -15.38 3.17
C GLU A 146 -21.43 -16.72 2.42
N LYS A 147 -21.26 -16.69 1.09
CA LYS A 147 -21.26 -17.89 0.25
C LYS A 147 -19.86 -18.09 -0.34
N PRO A 148 -19.26 -19.30 -0.26
CA PRO A 148 -17.92 -19.57 -0.78
C PRO A 148 -17.71 -19.18 -2.25
N LYS A 149 -18.74 -19.36 -3.09
CA LYS A 149 -18.71 -18.96 -4.52
C LYS A 149 -18.57 -17.44 -4.76
N ASN A 150 -18.75 -16.63 -3.73
CA ASN A 150 -18.65 -15.17 -3.78
C ASN A 150 -17.39 -14.66 -3.07
N GLU A 151 -16.54 -15.54 -2.53
CA GLU A 151 -15.24 -15.15 -2.01
C GLU A 151 -14.41 -14.51 -3.13
N ALA A 152 -13.58 -13.54 -2.79
CA ALA A 152 -12.76 -12.83 -3.76
C ALA A 152 -11.28 -12.95 -3.37
N TYR A 153 -10.44 -13.37 -4.30
CA TYR A 153 -9.00 -13.40 -4.12
C TYR A 153 -8.38 -12.04 -4.43
N PHE A 154 -7.50 -11.57 -3.55
CA PHE A 154 -6.70 -10.36 -3.75
C PHE A 154 -5.21 -10.69 -3.63
N PRO A 155 -4.48 -10.68 -4.76
CA PRO A 155 -3.03 -10.81 -4.75
C PRO A 155 -2.37 -9.45 -4.61
N HIS A 156 -1.67 -9.19 -3.51
CA HIS A 156 -0.81 -8.03 -3.44
C HIS A 156 0.31 -8.10 -4.48
N SER A 157 0.88 -9.29 -4.68
CA SER A 157 1.95 -9.55 -5.64
C SER A 157 1.68 -8.90 -7.01
N ALA A 158 0.52 -9.20 -7.60
CA ALA A 158 0.13 -8.65 -8.91
C ALA A 158 -0.10 -7.13 -8.91
N HIS A 159 -0.44 -6.52 -7.78
CA HIS A 159 -0.64 -5.08 -7.68
C HIS A 159 0.67 -4.35 -7.39
N THR A 160 1.57 -4.93 -6.59
CA THR A 160 2.84 -4.30 -6.19
C THR A 160 3.96 -4.45 -7.22
N GLU A 161 3.72 -5.22 -8.29
CA GLU A 161 4.55 -5.24 -9.49
C GLU A 161 4.62 -3.87 -10.18
N TRP A 162 3.52 -3.10 -10.14
CA TRP A 162 3.42 -1.79 -10.80
C TRP A 162 3.14 -0.64 -9.82
N LEU A 163 2.38 -0.90 -8.75
CA LEU A 163 1.92 0.13 -7.82
C LEU A 163 2.70 0.08 -6.51
N SER A 164 2.86 1.24 -5.88
CA SER A 164 3.41 1.33 -4.52
C SER A 164 2.31 1.15 -3.47
N CYS A 165 2.70 0.84 -2.24
CA CYS A 165 1.78 0.70 -1.10
C CYS A 165 0.88 1.94 -0.93
N LYS A 166 1.44 3.13 -1.21
CA LYS A 166 0.82 4.46 -1.09
C LYS A 166 -0.36 4.65 -2.05
N ASN A 167 -0.38 3.91 -3.15
CA ASN A 167 -1.47 3.99 -4.13
C ASN A 167 -2.79 3.44 -3.57
N CYS A 168 -2.71 2.53 -2.59
CA CYS A 168 -3.88 1.92 -1.96
C CYS A 168 -4.05 2.35 -0.51
N HIS A 169 -2.94 2.44 0.23
CA HIS A 169 -2.94 2.77 1.65
C HIS A 169 -2.54 4.23 1.91
N ILE A 170 -3.21 4.94 2.83
CA ILE A 170 -4.35 4.52 3.66
C ILE A 170 -5.72 4.89 3.04
N THR A 171 -5.72 5.40 1.81
CA THR A 171 -6.86 6.10 1.21
C THR A 171 -7.95 5.16 0.71
N VAL A 172 -7.61 4.21 -0.15
CA VAL A 172 -8.55 3.23 -0.72
C VAL A 172 -8.83 2.12 0.29
N TYR A 173 -7.76 1.67 0.93
CA TYR A 173 -7.81 0.70 2.01
C TYR A 173 -7.06 1.29 3.21
N PRO A 174 -7.71 1.38 4.38
CA PRO A 174 -6.96 1.40 5.64
C PRO A 174 -6.05 0.16 5.69
N TYR A 175 -5.07 0.10 6.60
CA TYR A 175 -4.28 -1.13 6.81
C TYR A 175 -5.11 -2.31 7.38
N GLN A 176 -6.43 -2.14 7.44
CA GLN A 176 -7.43 -3.14 7.76
C GLN A 176 -8.37 -3.31 6.57
N ARG A 177 -9.11 -4.41 6.56
CA ARG A 177 -10.05 -4.71 5.49
C ARG A 177 -11.15 -3.65 5.38
N ASN A 178 -11.38 -3.15 4.16
CA ASN A 178 -12.50 -2.28 3.83
C ASN A 178 -13.49 -3.01 2.91
N PRO A 179 -14.49 -3.72 3.46
CA PRO A 179 -15.46 -4.44 2.65
C PRO A 179 -16.36 -3.46 1.88
N ALA A 180 -16.41 -3.61 0.56
CA ALA A 180 -17.33 -2.87 -0.29
C ALA A 180 -18.19 -3.85 -1.11
N THR A 181 -19.44 -3.49 -1.33
CA THR A 181 -20.33 -4.21 -2.23
C THR A 181 -19.97 -3.94 -3.69
N MET A 182 -20.35 -4.84 -4.60
CA MET A 182 -20.20 -4.62 -6.04
C MET A 182 -20.92 -3.34 -6.52
N LYS A 183 -21.98 -2.90 -5.82
CA LYS A 183 -22.70 -1.66 -6.12
C LYS A 183 -21.85 -0.43 -5.78
N GLU A 184 -21.14 -0.45 -4.66
CA GLU A 184 -20.22 0.62 -4.25
C GLU A 184 -18.96 0.63 -5.12
N MET A 185 -18.42 -0.55 -5.46
CA MET A 185 -17.30 -0.64 -6.41
C MET A 185 -17.66 -0.05 -7.77
N LYS A 186 -18.88 -0.26 -8.29
CA LYS A 186 -19.33 0.40 -9.53
C LYS A 186 -19.35 1.94 -9.42
N LYS A 187 -19.42 2.49 -8.21
CA LYS A 187 -19.37 3.93 -7.93
C LYS A 187 -17.95 4.44 -7.64
N GLY A 188 -16.93 3.58 -7.72
CA GLY A 188 -15.53 3.97 -7.54
C GLY A 188 -14.91 3.65 -6.18
N ALA A 189 -15.64 3.01 -5.27
CA ALA A 189 -15.08 2.58 -3.98
C ALA A 189 -14.21 1.32 -4.12
N SER A 190 -13.23 1.14 -3.22
CA SER A 190 -12.46 -0.11 -3.10
C SER A 190 -11.86 -0.54 -4.46
N CYS A 191 -12.04 -1.78 -4.93
CA CYS A 191 -11.53 -2.25 -6.23
C CYS A 191 -12.02 -1.39 -7.41
N GLY A 192 -13.19 -0.77 -7.23
CA GLY A 192 -13.81 0.13 -8.19
C GLY A 192 -13.02 1.38 -8.52
N THR A 193 -12.08 1.80 -7.67
CA THR A 193 -11.21 2.95 -7.93
C THR A 193 -10.41 2.75 -9.23
N CYS A 194 -9.97 1.51 -9.50
CA CYS A 194 -9.18 1.18 -10.70
C CYS A 194 -9.95 0.30 -11.70
N HIS A 195 -10.73 -0.67 -11.22
CA HIS A 195 -11.48 -1.64 -12.06
C HIS A 195 -12.87 -1.12 -12.48
N GLY A 196 -13.23 0.09 -12.05
CA GLY A 196 -14.51 0.74 -12.32
C GLY A 196 -14.59 1.42 -13.69
N LYS A 197 -15.38 2.50 -13.76
CA LYS A 197 -15.76 3.16 -15.04
C LYS A 197 -14.58 3.72 -15.83
N ASN A 198 -13.50 4.12 -15.15
CA ASN A 198 -12.34 4.76 -15.76
C ASN A 198 -11.38 3.76 -16.42
N ASN A 199 -11.65 2.44 -16.34
CA ASN A 199 -10.93 1.36 -17.02
C ASN A 199 -9.39 1.44 -16.95
N VAL A 200 -8.84 1.91 -15.82
CA VAL A 200 -7.39 1.84 -15.56
C VAL A 200 -6.94 0.38 -15.56
N ALA A 201 -7.78 -0.49 -15.00
CA ALA A 201 -7.60 -1.94 -15.01
C ALA A 201 -8.82 -2.65 -15.64
N PHE A 202 -8.78 -3.97 -15.69
CA PHE A 202 -9.88 -4.78 -16.24
C PHE A 202 -11.20 -4.52 -15.51
N SER A 203 -12.32 -4.63 -16.24
CA SER A 203 -13.64 -4.31 -15.70
C SER A 203 -14.10 -5.26 -14.58
N LEU A 204 -14.76 -4.71 -13.56
CA LEU A 204 -15.52 -5.44 -12.53
C LEU A 204 -16.54 -6.46 -13.07
N LYS A 205 -16.90 -6.41 -14.35
CA LYS A 205 -17.76 -7.41 -15.00
C LYS A 205 -17.04 -8.76 -15.25
N GLN A 206 -15.71 -8.81 -15.12
CA GLN A 206 -14.90 -10.01 -15.29
C GLN A 206 -14.88 -10.85 -13.99
N CYS A 207 -16.04 -11.36 -13.60
CA CYS A 207 -16.29 -11.93 -12.26
C CYS A 207 -15.28 -13.00 -11.84
N LYS A 208 -14.88 -13.87 -12.76
CA LYS A 208 -13.97 -15.01 -12.50
C LYS A 208 -12.53 -14.60 -12.23
N ARG A 209 -12.14 -13.34 -12.50
CA ARG A 209 -10.81 -12.82 -12.17
C ARG A 209 -10.60 -12.58 -10.67
N CYS A 210 -11.70 -12.41 -9.92
CA CYS A 210 -11.63 -12.22 -8.47
C CYS A 210 -12.30 -13.39 -7.74
N HIS A 211 -13.46 -13.83 -8.22
CA HIS A 211 -14.21 -14.94 -7.63
C HIS A 211 -13.78 -16.26 -8.26
N LEU A 212 -12.72 -16.87 -7.70
CA LEU A 212 -12.11 -18.08 -8.25
C LEU A 212 -13.05 -19.30 -8.22
N ASN A 213 -14.01 -19.31 -7.29
CA ASN A 213 -14.97 -20.40 -7.08
C ASN A 213 -16.32 -20.18 -7.80
N ARG A 214 -16.36 -19.38 -8.88
CA ARG A 214 -17.60 -18.94 -9.55
C ARG A 214 -17.89 -19.59 -10.89
#